data_AF-A0A944NEB2-F1
#
_entry.id   AF-A0A944NEB2-F1
#
_cell.length_a   1.000
_cell.length_b   1.000
_cell.length_c   1.000
_cell.angle_alpha   90.00
_cell.angle_beta   90.00
_cell.angle_gamma   90.00
#
_symmetry.space_group_name_H-M   'P 1'
#
loop_
_entity.id
_entity.type
_entity.pdbx_description
1 polymer ?
#
loop_
_entity_poly.entity_id
_entity_poly.type
_entity_poly.pdbx_seq_one_letter_code
_entity_poly.pdbx_strand_id
1 'polypeptide(L)'
;MKNFFMIFQEFLYDIAHNFLKPFSGLFKKNSVVEKILIGLEKVGKGAVYNCQMCGECILHSTGMVCSMNCPKTLRNGPCGGVRLNGNCEVKPEMKCVWVRAFENATQMPKYGSEMMWIQAPVDRTMKDSSAWVNIYQEVDPKKMSNWQTEEDNLRLQEMWRVE
;
A
#
# COMPACT_ATOMS: atom_id res chain seq x y z
N MET A 1 6.14 -8.22 21.37
CA MET A 1 7.44 -7.60 21.06
C MET A 1 7.31 -6.90 19.72
N LYS A 2 7.47 -5.57 19.66
CA LYS A 2 7.37 -4.84 18.39
C LYS A 2 8.49 -5.33 17.45
N ASN A 3 8.12 -5.76 16.24
CA ASN A 3 9.07 -6.29 15.28
C ASN A 3 9.85 -5.13 14.65
N PHE A 4 11.15 -5.07 14.95
CA PHE A 4 12.09 -4.05 14.44
C PHE A 4 12.00 -3.90 12.93
N PHE A 5 11.71 -4.99 12.21
CA PHE A 5 11.54 -4.99 10.77
C PHE A 5 10.41 -4.06 10.29
N MET A 6 9.26 -4.06 10.98
CA MET A 6 8.12 -3.23 10.59
C MET A 6 8.39 -1.74 10.81
N ILE A 7 8.97 -1.40 11.97
CA ILE A 7 9.39 -0.03 12.29
C ILE A 7 10.41 0.47 11.27
N PHE A 8 11.37 -0.38 10.90
CA PHE A 8 12.36 -0.06 9.89
C PHE A 8 11.72 0.22 8.52
N GLN A 9 10.71 -0.56 8.11
CA GLN A 9 9.98 -0.29 6.86
C GLN A 9 9.21 1.02 6.87
N GLU A 10 8.56 1.38 7.99
CA GLU A 10 7.89 2.67 8.14
C GLU A 10 8.89 3.82 8.01
N PHE A 11 10.04 3.68 8.68
CA PHE A 11 11.12 4.66 8.60
C PHE A 11 11.68 4.81 7.17
N LEU A 12 11.88 3.70 6.44
CA LEU A 12 12.32 3.75 5.05
C LEU A 12 11.28 4.43 4.15
N TYR A 13 9.99 4.16 4.37
CA TYR A 13 8.91 4.84 3.64
C TYR A 13 8.94 6.35 3.89
N ASP A 14 9.09 6.77 5.15
CA ASP A 14 9.21 8.18 5.53
C ASP A 14 10.42 8.86 4.88
N ILE A 15 11.59 8.21 4.91
CA ILE A 15 12.79 8.73 4.24
C ILE A 15 12.51 8.90 2.75
N ALA A 16 11.99 7.87 2.08
CA ALA A 16 11.73 7.92 0.65
C ALA A 16 10.72 9.03 0.32
N HIS A 17 9.64 9.14 1.09
CA HIS A 17 8.62 10.17 0.89
C HIS A 17 9.18 11.57 1.10
N ASN A 18 9.88 11.81 2.21
CA ASN A 18 10.45 13.11 2.55
C ASN A 18 11.58 13.52 1.58
N PHE A 19 12.35 12.54 1.08
CA PHE A 19 13.37 12.78 0.07
C PHE A 19 12.76 13.13 -1.28
N LEU A 20 11.72 12.42 -1.73
CA LEU A 20 11.11 12.61 -3.05
C LEU A 20 10.20 13.85 -3.12
N LYS A 21 9.54 14.21 -2.02
CA LYS A 21 8.62 15.35 -1.93
C LYS A 21 9.18 16.68 -2.48
N PRO A 22 10.38 17.15 -2.12
CA PRO A 22 10.93 18.41 -2.67
C PRO A 22 11.21 18.33 -4.18
N PHE A 23 11.44 17.14 -4.73
CA PHE A 23 11.68 16.93 -6.16
C PHE A 23 10.40 16.64 -6.95
N SER A 24 9.23 16.70 -6.31
CA SER A 24 7.94 16.39 -6.93
C SER A 24 7.63 17.20 -8.19
N GLY A 25 8.13 18.44 -8.29
CA GLY A 25 7.98 19.28 -9.50
C GLY A 25 8.66 18.71 -10.76
N LEU A 26 9.64 17.80 -10.61
CA LEU A 26 10.28 17.11 -11.74
C LEU A 26 9.50 15.87 -12.19
N PHE A 27 8.54 15.40 -11.41
CA PHE A 27 7.77 14.20 -11.70
C PHE A 27 6.68 14.53 -12.71
N LYS A 28 7.01 14.32 -13.99
CA LYS A 28 6.08 14.47 -15.11
C LYS A 28 5.80 13.13 -15.77
N LYS A 29 4.53 12.87 -16.11
CA LYS A 29 4.16 11.74 -16.95
C LYS A 29 4.90 11.79 -18.29
N ASN A 30 5.25 10.62 -18.81
CA ASN A 30 6.03 10.37 -20.01
C ASN A 30 7.44 10.98 -20.00
N SER A 31 7.96 11.37 -18.84
CA SER A 31 9.32 11.92 -18.72
C SER A 31 10.38 10.83 -18.58
N VAL A 32 11.65 11.20 -18.82
CA VAL A 32 12.78 10.32 -18.54
C VAL A 32 12.87 9.98 -17.06
N VAL A 33 12.51 10.93 -16.18
CA VAL A 33 12.47 10.74 -14.72
C VAL A 33 11.47 9.66 -14.33
N GLU A 34 10.26 9.66 -14.92
CA GLU A 34 9.28 8.60 -14.69
C GLU A 34 9.82 7.23 -15.09
N LYS A 35 10.48 7.10 -16.26
CA LYS A 35 11.05 5.82 -16.71
C LYS A 35 12.10 5.29 -15.73
N ILE A 36 12.94 6.17 -15.19
CA ILE A 36 13.92 5.81 -14.15
C ILE A 36 13.20 5.35 -12.88
N LEU A 37 12.19 6.10 -12.42
CA LEU A 37 11.40 5.74 -11.24
C LEU A 37 10.69 4.40 -11.43
N ILE A 38 10.10 4.12 -12.59
CA ILE A 38 9.51 2.82 -12.91
C ILE A 38 10.54 1.70 -12.76
N GLY A 39 11.76 1.90 -13.28
CA GLY A 39 12.86 0.93 -13.13
C GLY A 39 13.20 0.68 -11.66
N LEU A 40 13.38 1.74 -10.87
CA LEU A 40 13.66 1.65 -9.44
C LEU A 40 12.51 1.01 -8.65
N GLU A 41 11.26 1.30 -9.00
CA GLU A 41 10.09 0.69 -8.37
C GLU A 41 10.00 -0.80 -8.71
N LYS A 42 10.20 -1.19 -9.97
CA LYS A 42 10.17 -2.59 -10.41
C LYS A 42 11.25 -3.41 -9.69
N VAL A 43 12.46 -2.89 -9.56
CA VAL A 43 13.56 -3.60 -8.88
C VAL A 43 13.37 -3.55 -7.36
N GLY A 44 13.27 -2.36 -6.78
CA GLY A 44 13.20 -2.16 -5.34
C GLY A 44 11.90 -2.67 -4.73
N LYS A 45 10.75 -2.16 -5.17
CA LYS A 45 9.44 -2.60 -4.64
C LYS A 45 9.12 -4.03 -5.09
N GLY A 46 9.57 -4.45 -6.27
CA GLY A 46 9.44 -5.85 -6.71
C GLY A 46 10.18 -6.82 -5.80
N ALA A 47 11.46 -6.58 -5.51
CA ALA A 47 12.26 -7.46 -4.67
C ALA A 47 11.76 -7.50 -3.21
N VAL A 48 11.36 -6.37 -2.64
CA VAL A 48 11.01 -6.28 -1.21
C VAL A 48 9.54 -6.67 -0.95
N TYR A 49 8.61 -6.26 -1.82
CA TYR A 49 7.17 -6.36 -1.55
C TYR A 49 6.40 -7.19 -2.58
N ASN A 50 7.09 -7.80 -3.56
CA ASN A 50 6.48 -8.44 -4.72
C ASN A 50 5.47 -7.51 -5.40
N CYS A 51 5.89 -6.26 -5.65
CA CYS A 51 5.06 -5.22 -6.24
C CYS A 51 4.51 -5.63 -7.60
N GLN A 52 3.20 -5.48 -7.78
CA GLN A 52 2.50 -5.79 -9.05
C GLN A 52 2.36 -4.58 -9.99
N MET A 53 3.06 -3.48 -9.69
CA MET A 53 3.08 -2.25 -10.51
C MET A 53 1.68 -1.73 -10.89
N CYS A 54 0.77 -1.64 -9.91
CA CYS A 54 -0.59 -1.10 -10.15
C CYS A 54 -0.65 0.42 -10.37
N GLY A 55 0.47 1.15 -10.20
CA GLY A 55 0.51 2.61 -10.35
C GLY A 55 -0.03 3.41 -9.15
N GLU A 56 -0.60 2.75 -8.14
CA GLU A 56 -1.20 3.39 -6.97
C GLU A 56 -0.76 2.67 -5.69
N CYS A 57 0.36 3.07 -5.09
CA CYS A 57 0.95 2.34 -3.97
C CYS A 57 0.28 2.69 -2.63
N ILE A 58 -0.17 1.68 -1.88
CA ILE A 58 -0.77 1.81 -0.53
C ILE A 58 -0.11 0.91 0.51
N LEU A 59 1.18 0.63 0.35
CA LEU A 59 1.91 -0.30 1.23
C LEU A 59 1.80 0.10 2.70
N HIS A 60 1.93 1.39 3.02
CA HIS A 60 1.84 1.87 4.39
C HIS A 60 0.45 1.65 5.00
N SER A 61 -0.62 1.74 4.21
CA SER A 61 -2.00 1.43 4.66
C SER A 61 -2.35 -0.07 4.64
N THR A 62 -1.43 -0.95 4.24
CA THR A 62 -1.70 -2.40 4.08
C THR A 62 -0.64 -3.27 4.76
N GLY A 63 -0.09 -2.81 5.89
CA GLY A 63 0.89 -3.58 6.64
C GLY A 63 2.19 -3.83 5.86
N MET A 64 2.53 -2.93 4.94
CA MET A 64 3.63 -3.09 3.98
C MET A 64 3.51 -4.36 3.10
N VAL A 65 2.28 -4.78 2.80
CA VAL A 65 2.00 -5.91 1.91
C VAL A 65 1.30 -5.41 0.65
N CYS A 66 1.84 -5.71 -0.54
CA CYS A 66 1.16 -5.31 -1.78
C CYS A 66 -0.17 -6.08 -1.94
N SER A 67 -1.31 -5.38 -1.80
CA SER A 67 -2.66 -5.95 -1.87
C SER A 67 -2.98 -6.64 -3.21
N MET A 68 -2.31 -6.20 -4.29
CA MET A 68 -2.44 -6.78 -5.62
C MET A 68 -1.88 -8.19 -5.76
N ASN A 69 -1.14 -8.69 -4.76
CA ASN A 69 -0.78 -10.10 -4.68
C ASN A 69 -1.98 -11.01 -4.36
N CYS A 70 -3.11 -10.45 -3.93
CA CYS A 70 -4.33 -11.21 -3.71
C CYS A 70 -4.81 -11.80 -5.05
N PRO A 71 -5.09 -13.12 -5.16
CA PRO A 71 -5.61 -13.73 -6.39
C PRO A 71 -6.92 -13.11 -6.90
N LYS A 72 -7.67 -12.46 -6.00
CA LYS A 72 -8.92 -11.75 -6.34
C LYS A 72 -8.67 -10.29 -6.75
N THR A 73 -7.43 -9.81 -6.70
CA THR A 73 -7.01 -8.43 -7.00
C THR A 73 -7.79 -7.37 -6.20
N LEU A 74 -8.17 -7.73 -4.97
CA LEU A 74 -8.93 -6.84 -4.09
C LEU A 74 -8.01 -5.77 -3.49
N ARG A 75 -8.45 -4.52 -3.61
CA ARG A 75 -7.75 -3.35 -3.07
C ARG A 75 -7.95 -3.17 -1.58
N ASN A 76 -9.13 -3.51 -1.08
CA ASN A 76 -9.52 -3.51 0.33
C ASN A 76 -9.91 -4.93 0.74
N GLY A 77 -9.58 -5.32 1.97
CA GLY A 77 -10.00 -6.58 2.58
C GLY A 77 -10.64 -6.34 3.95
N PRO A 78 -10.98 -7.40 4.71
CA PRO A 78 -10.88 -8.82 4.35
C PRO A 78 -11.90 -9.22 3.28
N CYS A 79 -11.66 -10.36 2.62
CA CYS A 79 -12.56 -10.89 1.57
C CYS A 79 -13.42 -12.08 2.02
N GLY A 80 -13.34 -12.49 3.29
CA GLY A 80 -14.01 -13.70 3.83
C GLY A 80 -13.33 -15.03 3.43
N GLY A 81 -12.58 -15.06 2.33
CA GLY A 81 -11.96 -16.26 1.79
C GLY A 81 -10.62 -16.67 2.43
N VAL A 82 -10.63 -16.98 3.73
CA VAL A 82 -9.45 -17.41 4.49
C VAL A 82 -9.68 -18.81 5.08
N ARG A 83 -8.74 -19.72 4.84
CA ARG A 83 -8.76 -21.08 5.41
C ARG A 83 -8.39 -21.04 6.89
N LEU A 84 -8.75 -22.10 7.63
CA LEU A 84 -8.46 -22.21 9.07
C LEU A 84 -6.97 -22.06 9.43
N ASN A 85 -6.07 -22.40 8.50
CA ASN A 85 -4.62 -22.23 8.67
C ASN A 85 -4.09 -20.83 8.30
N GLY A 86 -4.97 -19.88 7.97
CA GLY A 86 -4.61 -18.52 7.54
C GLY A 86 -4.23 -18.38 6.05
N ASN A 87 -4.35 -19.45 5.26
CA ASN A 87 -4.06 -19.41 3.82
C ASN A 87 -5.26 -18.93 2.99
N CYS A 88 -5.00 -18.51 1.76
CA CYS A 88 -6.03 -18.06 0.84
C CYS A 88 -6.96 -19.22 0.43
N GLU A 89 -8.26 -18.95 0.27
CA GLU A 89 -9.19 -19.95 -0.24
C GLU A 89 -8.86 -20.40 -1.68
N VAL A 90 -8.44 -19.44 -2.53
CA VAL A 90 -8.21 -19.62 -3.97
C VAL A 90 -6.88 -20.32 -4.25
N LYS A 91 -5.85 -20.00 -3.46
CA LYS A 91 -4.50 -20.57 -3.54
C LYS A 91 -4.13 -21.15 -2.17
N PRO A 92 -4.47 -22.42 -1.90
CA PRO A 92 -4.37 -23.03 -0.57
C PRO A 92 -2.95 -23.05 0.02
N GLU A 93 -1.94 -23.01 -0.82
CA GLU A 93 -0.52 -22.99 -0.49
C GLU A 93 0.02 -21.59 -0.13
N MET A 94 -0.72 -20.54 -0.47
CA MET A 94 -0.34 -19.15 -0.24
C MET A 94 -0.97 -18.62 1.06
N LYS A 95 -0.15 -18.07 1.98
CA LYS A 95 -0.63 -17.28 3.12
C LYS A 95 -1.50 -16.12 2.62
N CYS A 96 -2.68 -15.91 3.20
CA CYS A 96 -3.58 -14.86 2.76
C CYS A 96 -2.94 -13.47 2.90
N VAL A 97 -2.99 -12.69 1.82
CA VAL A 97 -2.47 -11.31 1.77
C VAL A 97 -3.04 -10.44 2.88
N TRP A 98 -4.34 -10.53 3.16
CA TRP A 98 -5.01 -9.71 4.17
C TRP A 98 -4.73 -10.18 5.60
N VAL A 99 -4.50 -11.48 5.81
CA VAL A 99 -4.05 -11.99 7.11
C VAL A 99 -2.64 -11.46 7.39
N ARG A 100 -1.73 -11.56 6.41
CA ARG A 100 -0.36 -11.02 6.54
C ARG A 100 -0.36 -9.50 6.73
N ALA A 101 -1.18 -8.77 5.98
CA ALA A 101 -1.32 -7.32 6.12
C ALA A 101 -1.77 -6.94 7.54
N PHE A 102 -2.77 -7.65 8.08
CA PHE A 102 -3.25 -7.42 9.45
C PHE A 102 -2.18 -7.74 10.49
N GLU A 103 -1.56 -8.92 10.42
CA GLU A 103 -0.46 -9.33 11.30
C GLU A 103 0.69 -8.31 11.28
N ASN A 104 1.00 -7.73 10.12
CA ASN A 104 2.03 -6.70 9.99
C ASN A 104 1.58 -5.34 10.53
N ALA A 105 0.35 -4.91 10.22
CA ALA A 105 -0.20 -3.63 10.64
C ALA A 105 -0.30 -3.52 12.17
N THR A 106 -0.61 -4.61 12.88
CA THR A 106 -0.62 -4.63 14.37
C THR A 106 0.76 -4.38 14.98
N GLN A 107 1.83 -4.56 14.19
CA GLN A 107 3.21 -4.32 14.60
C GLN A 107 3.74 -2.95 14.13
N MET A 108 2.95 -2.19 13.39
CA MET A 108 3.29 -0.87 12.83
C MET A 108 2.79 0.26 13.73
N PRO A 109 3.67 0.96 14.48
CA PRO A 109 3.26 2.04 15.36
C PRO A 109 2.70 3.27 14.66
N LYS A 110 3.09 3.58 13.42
CA LYS A 110 2.72 4.85 12.77
C LYS A 110 1.55 4.70 11.82
N TYR A 111 1.62 3.72 10.92
CA TYR A 111 0.65 3.55 9.83
C TYR A 111 -0.30 2.37 10.02
N GLY A 112 -0.13 1.57 11.08
CA GLY A 112 -0.92 0.36 11.30
C GLY A 112 -2.44 0.60 11.29
N SER A 113 -2.88 1.71 11.87
CA SER A 113 -4.30 2.08 11.93
C SER A 113 -4.91 2.46 10.58
N GLU A 114 -4.09 2.85 9.59
CA GLU A 114 -4.57 3.14 8.24
C GLU A 114 -5.13 1.89 7.53
N MET A 115 -4.89 0.69 8.05
CA MET A 115 -5.53 -0.52 7.53
C MET A 115 -7.07 -0.48 7.63
N MET A 116 -7.62 0.35 8.51
CA MET A 116 -9.05 0.57 8.62
C MET A 116 -9.59 1.54 7.56
N TRP A 117 -8.72 2.30 6.89
CA TRP A 117 -9.14 3.26 5.86
C TRP A 117 -9.59 2.55 4.59
N ILE A 118 -10.72 2.98 4.04
CA ILE A 118 -11.27 2.53 2.77
C ILE A 118 -10.46 3.20 1.66
N GLN A 119 -9.67 2.41 0.93
CA GLN A 119 -8.88 2.92 -0.19
C GLN A 119 -9.73 2.98 -1.45
N ALA A 120 -9.50 3.99 -2.30
CA ALA A 120 -10.13 4.08 -3.61
C ALA A 120 -9.85 2.82 -4.46
N PRO A 121 -10.80 2.41 -5.31
CA PRO A 121 -10.60 1.28 -6.22
C PRO A 121 -9.43 1.56 -7.17
N VAL A 122 -8.73 0.50 -7.56
CA VAL A 122 -7.54 0.61 -8.41
C VAL A 122 -7.92 1.01 -9.83
N ASP A 123 -7.32 2.07 -10.35
CA ASP A 123 -7.40 2.38 -11.78
C ASP A 123 -6.42 1.51 -12.58
N ARG A 124 -6.97 0.53 -13.29
CA ARG A 124 -6.18 -0.44 -14.07
C ARG A 124 -5.49 0.19 -15.28
N THR A 125 -5.90 1.39 -15.72
CA THR A 125 -5.23 2.11 -16.81
C THR A 125 -3.83 2.58 -16.41
N MET A 126 -3.56 2.70 -15.11
CA MET A 126 -2.27 3.11 -14.54
C MET A 126 -1.30 1.94 -14.32
N LYS A 127 -1.65 0.73 -14.74
CA LYS A 127 -0.74 -0.41 -14.64
C LYS A 127 0.60 -0.10 -15.33
N ASP A 128 1.70 -0.53 -14.70
CA ASP A 128 3.08 -0.29 -15.13
C ASP A 128 3.57 1.17 -15.08
N SER A 129 2.75 2.12 -14.62
CA SER A 129 3.17 3.50 -14.35
C SER A 129 3.80 3.66 -12.96
N SER A 130 4.47 4.79 -12.73
CA SER A 130 5.12 5.06 -11.43
C SER A 130 4.11 5.52 -10.38
N ALA A 131 4.07 4.81 -9.25
CA ALA A 131 3.23 5.22 -8.12
C ALA A 131 3.67 6.56 -7.51
N TRP A 132 4.98 6.83 -7.47
CA TRP A 132 5.49 8.13 -7.02
C TRP A 132 5.08 9.26 -7.96
N VAL A 133 5.13 9.09 -9.28
CA VAL A 133 4.67 10.14 -10.20
C VAL A 133 3.18 10.39 -10.01
N ASN A 134 2.37 9.34 -9.93
CA ASN A 134 0.92 9.47 -9.82
C ASN A 134 0.45 10.16 -8.52
N ILE A 135 1.06 9.85 -7.38
CA ILE A 135 0.69 10.48 -6.10
C ILE A 135 0.99 11.99 -6.07
N TYR A 136 2.08 12.43 -6.72
CA TYR A 136 2.46 13.85 -6.74
C TYR A 136 1.76 14.65 -7.84
N GLN A 137 1.33 14.01 -8.94
CA GLN A 137 0.53 14.66 -9.97
C GLN A 137 -0.97 14.69 -9.65
N GLU A 138 -1.38 14.26 -8.45
CA GLU A 138 -2.77 14.19 -8.00
C GLU A 138 -3.69 13.37 -8.92
N VAL A 139 -3.10 12.47 -9.71
CA VAL A 139 -3.85 11.51 -10.52
C VAL A 139 -4.20 10.25 -9.71
N ASP A 140 -3.66 10.13 -8.50
CA ASP A 140 -4.03 9.07 -7.55
C ASP A 140 -5.50 9.26 -7.11
N PRO A 141 -6.40 8.31 -7.44
CA PRO A 141 -7.80 8.35 -7.04
C PRO A 141 -7.99 8.47 -5.53
N LYS A 142 -7.02 8.05 -4.71
CA LYS A 142 -7.03 8.27 -3.25
C LYS A 142 -7.13 9.76 -2.88
N LYS A 143 -6.45 10.64 -3.64
CA LYS A 143 -6.51 12.09 -3.41
C LYS A 143 -7.74 12.74 -4.01
N MET A 144 -8.27 12.17 -5.10
CA MET A 144 -9.42 12.71 -5.81
C MET A 144 -10.75 12.33 -5.16
N SER A 145 -10.76 11.31 -4.30
CA SER A 145 -12.00 10.75 -3.78
C SER A 145 -12.41 11.31 -2.42
N ASN A 146 -13.69 11.70 -2.30
CA ASN A 146 -14.34 12.12 -1.06
C ASN A 146 -15.08 10.98 -0.35
N TRP A 147 -14.69 9.71 -0.57
CA TRP A 147 -15.37 8.55 0.04
C TRP A 147 -15.26 8.52 1.57
N GLN A 148 -14.22 9.15 2.12
CA GLN A 148 -14.00 9.27 3.55
C GLN A 148 -13.49 10.68 3.85
N THR A 149 -14.07 11.28 4.87
CA THR A 149 -13.57 12.51 5.46
C THR A 149 -12.44 12.20 6.43
N GLU A 150 -11.69 13.23 6.82
CA GLU A 150 -10.68 13.08 7.87
C GLU A 150 -11.31 12.64 9.21
N GLU A 151 -12.55 13.07 9.47
CA GLU A 151 -13.33 12.63 10.64
C GLU A 151 -13.65 11.13 10.57
N ASP A 152 -14.05 10.61 9.41
CA ASP A 152 -14.26 9.17 9.20
C ASP A 152 -12.97 8.38 9.43
N ASN A 153 -11.84 8.91 8.94
CA ASN A 153 -10.52 8.30 9.13
C ASN A 153 -10.14 8.24 10.62
N LEU A 154 -10.37 9.31 11.37
CA LEU A 154 -10.12 9.36 12.81
C LEU A 154 -11.00 8.36 13.57
N ARG A 155 -12.30 8.30 13.24
CA ARG A 155 -13.21 7.31 13.84
C ARG A 155 -12.76 5.87 13.58
N LEU A 156 -12.27 5.59 12.38
CA LEU A 156 -11.72 4.27 12.03
C LEU A 156 -10.41 3.97 12.76
N GLN A 157 -9.59 4.99 13.02
CA GLN A 157 -8.39 4.85 13.84
C GLN A 157 -8.73 4.56 15.31
N GLU A 158 -9.81 5.14 15.87
CA GLU A 158 -10.26 4.81 17.23
C GLU A 158 -10.76 3.37 17.37
N MET A 159 -11.26 2.78 16.28
CA MET A 159 -11.63 1.37 16.21
C MET A 159 -10.42 0.44 16.13
N TRP A 160 -9.25 0.95 15.71
CA TRP A 160 -7.99 0.22 15.69
C TRP A 160 -7.46 0.04 17.12
N ARG A 161 -8.12 -0.83 17.88
CA ARG A 161 -7.66 -1.29 19.18
C ARG A 161 -7.07 -2.68 19.01
N VAL A 162 -5.75 -2.72 18.91
CA VAL A 162 -4.99 -3.96 19.04
C VAL A 162 -4.77 -4.13 20.54
N GLU A 163 -5.74 -4.75 21.24
CA GLU A 163 -5.57 -5.18 22.63
C GLU A 163 -4.50 -6.27 22.74
#